data_AF-A0A319E623-F1
#
_entry.id   AF-A0A319E623-F1
#
_cell.length_a   1.000
_cell.length_b   1.000
_cell.length_c   1.000
_cell.angle_alpha   90.00
_cell.angle_beta   90.00
_cell.angle_gamma   90.00
#
_symmetry.space_group_name_H-M   'P 1'
#
loop_
_entity.id
_entity.type
_entity.pdbx_description
1 polymer ?
#
loop_
_entity_poly.entity_id
_entity_poly.type
_entity_poly.pdbx_seq_one_letter_code
_entity_poly.pdbx_strand_id
1 'polypeptide(L)'
;MASLSTNWYLRDTAAGRLQLPDYEIDDEGDIYLYYGEVFCRVPECSKANHNYKYTNNLRTHIETHDDVSLSAGNVGGRASQKIIDEAIKFYKRLYGGVEPGTTTTPAPPASSPPSSAISPAATAVYDPVSPSTTGASILPVLPVKKDGTVHVTNMRAAVAKMGHKIPCESCSTRTACCKDINLCDFFIFFDCGDMHPRAAIVEPEEEGETA
;
A
#
# COMPACT_ATOMS: atom_id res chain seq x y z
N MET A 1 3.30 -16.01 -4.15
CA MET A 1 2.16 -15.08 -4.27
C MET A 1 2.71 -13.71 -3.91
N ALA A 2 2.82 -12.79 -4.85
CA ALA A 2 3.16 -11.41 -4.53
C ALA A 2 1.93 -10.82 -3.85
N SER A 3 2.08 -10.37 -2.61
CA SER A 3 1.03 -9.62 -1.92
C SER A 3 0.78 -8.32 -2.69
N LEU A 4 -0.46 -7.83 -2.64
CA LEU A 4 -0.88 -6.59 -3.27
C LEU A 4 -0.01 -5.41 -2.81
N SER A 5 0.29 -5.30 -1.53
CA SER A 5 1.14 -4.22 -1.01
C SER A 5 2.59 -4.23 -1.54
N THR A 6 3.06 -5.35 -2.12
CA THR A 6 4.40 -5.49 -2.69
C THR A 6 4.56 -4.71 -4.01
N ASN A 7 3.50 -4.49 -4.80
CA ASN A 7 3.64 -3.83 -6.12
C ASN A 7 3.89 -2.32 -5.98
N TRP A 8 3.15 -1.65 -5.09
CA TRP A 8 3.41 -0.24 -4.78
C TRP A 8 4.80 -0.04 -4.18
N TYR A 9 5.19 -0.91 -3.24
CA TYR A 9 6.56 -0.94 -2.68
C TYR A 9 7.63 -0.94 -3.78
N LEU A 10 7.54 -1.86 -4.76
CA LEU A 10 8.51 -1.92 -5.86
C LEU A 10 8.58 -0.61 -6.65
N ARG A 11 7.42 -0.03 -6.99
CA ARG A 11 7.33 1.15 -7.83
C ARG A 11 7.80 2.42 -7.12
N ASP A 12 7.37 2.61 -5.88
CA ASP A 12 7.56 3.88 -5.18
C ASP A 12 8.93 3.94 -4.49
N THR A 13 9.49 2.81 -4.04
CA THR A 13 10.89 2.75 -3.58
C THR A 13 11.85 2.98 -4.74
N ALA A 14 11.66 2.33 -5.90
CA ALA A 14 12.53 2.53 -7.06
C ALA A 14 12.51 3.96 -7.59
N ALA A 15 11.39 4.67 -7.40
CA ALA A 15 11.25 6.07 -7.77
C ALA A 15 11.73 7.05 -6.69
N GLY A 16 12.22 6.57 -5.54
CA GLY A 16 12.61 7.39 -4.40
C GLY A 16 11.45 8.14 -3.73
N ARG A 17 10.19 7.75 -4.00
CA ARG A 17 8.98 8.36 -3.43
C ARG A 17 8.58 7.75 -2.09
N LEU A 18 9.01 6.53 -1.82
CA LEU A 18 8.81 5.87 -0.54
C LEU A 18 10.15 5.81 0.21
N GLN A 19 10.21 6.49 1.36
CA GLN A 19 11.26 6.24 2.33
C GLN A 19 10.93 4.96 3.09
N LEU A 20 11.90 4.05 3.15
CA LEU A 20 11.74 2.82 3.90
C LEU A 20 12.22 3.04 5.35
N PRO A 21 11.51 2.49 6.34
CA PRO A 21 11.97 2.53 7.73
C PRO A 21 13.25 1.72 7.90
N ASP A 22 13.97 1.98 8.99
CA ASP A 22 15.12 1.19 9.38
C ASP A 22 14.78 -0.29 9.56
N TYR A 23 15.81 -1.13 9.56
CA TYR A 23 15.62 -2.55 9.80
C TYR A 23 15.10 -2.81 11.22
N GLU A 24 14.11 -3.69 11.31
CA GLU A 24 13.74 -4.27 12.60
C GLU A 24 14.84 -5.25 13.02
N ILE A 25 15.25 -5.16 14.28
CA ILE A 25 16.28 -6.00 14.88
C ILE A 25 15.58 -6.99 15.81
N ASP A 26 15.94 -8.26 15.73
CA ASP A 26 15.40 -9.28 16.62
C ASP A 26 16.08 -9.29 18.01
N ASP A 27 15.64 -10.19 18.89
CA ASP A 27 16.16 -10.32 20.25
C ASP A 27 17.66 -10.71 20.28
N GLU A 28 18.20 -11.22 19.17
CA GLU A 28 19.60 -11.64 19.03
C GLU A 28 20.49 -10.52 18.48
N GLY A 29 19.90 -9.38 18.09
CA GLY A 29 20.62 -8.27 17.48
C GLY A 29 20.73 -8.40 15.96
N ASP A 30 20.03 -9.34 15.34
CA ASP A 30 20.11 -9.59 13.91
C ASP A 30 18.99 -8.88 13.15
N ILE A 31 19.29 -8.49 11.91
CA ILE A 31 18.32 -7.83 11.03
C ILE A 31 17.22 -8.81 10.59
N TYR A 32 15.98 -8.40 10.80
CA TYR A 32 14.79 -9.08 10.31
C TYR A 32 14.41 -8.59 8.90
N LEU A 33 14.35 -9.52 7.94
CA LEU A 33 13.90 -9.25 6.58
C LEU A 33 12.49 -9.79 6.36
N TYR A 34 11.57 -8.90 5.95
CA TYR A 34 10.22 -9.31 5.61
C TYR A 34 10.19 -10.09 4.28
N TYR A 35 9.22 -11.00 4.16
CA TYR A 35 9.07 -11.79 2.95
C TYR A 35 8.75 -10.90 1.73
N GLY A 36 9.53 -11.06 0.66
CA GLY A 36 9.35 -10.30 -0.59
C GLY A 36 10.11 -8.99 -0.66
N GLU A 37 10.87 -8.62 0.39
CA GLU A 37 11.69 -7.40 0.36
C GLU A 37 12.84 -7.54 -0.63
N VAL A 38 13.18 -6.44 -1.30
CA VAL A 38 14.14 -6.44 -2.40
C VAL A 38 15.00 -5.17 -2.50
N PHE A 39 14.91 -4.25 -1.54
CA PHE A 39 15.77 -3.06 -1.48
C PHE A 39 16.63 -3.09 -0.22
N CYS A 40 17.88 -2.68 -0.37
CA CYS A 40 18.80 -2.53 0.76
C CYS A 40 18.50 -1.24 1.49
N ARG A 41 18.45 -1.30 2.82
CA ARG A 41 18.22 -0.14 3.69
C ARG A 41 19.39 0.12 4.64
N VAL A 42 20.51 -0.59 4.45
CA VAL A 42 21.71 -0.33 5.25
C VAL A 42 22.13 1.10 4.96
N PRO A 43 22.35 1.94 6.00
CA PRO A 43 22.81 3.31 5.83
C PRO A 43 24.02 3.37 4.89
N GLU A 44 24.05 4.39 4.05
CA GLU A 44 25.16 4.64 3.10
C GLU A 44 25.41 3.52 2.07
N CYS A 45 24.49 2.57 1.92
CA CYS A 45 24.62 1.55 0.88
C CYS A 45 24.52 2.17 -0.52
N SER A 46 25.60 2.07 -1.29
CA SER A 46 25.64 2.49 -2.72
C SER A 46 24.59 1.82 -3.61
N LYS A 47 24.01 0.70 -3.16
CA LYS A 47 22.98 -0.09 -3.85
C LYS A 47 21.62 -0.02 -3.17
N ALA A 48 21.36 0.98 -2.32
CA ALA A 48 20.06 1.12 -1.64
C ALA A 48 18.88 1.17 -2.62
N ASN A 49 19.04 1.87 -3.76
CA ASN A 49 18.02 1.99 -4.81
C ASN A 49 18.01 0.80 -5.80
N HIS A 50 18.87 -0.21 -5.63
CA HIS A 50 18.91 -1.36 -6.52
C HIS A 50 17.81 -2.36 -6.15
N ASN A 51 16.93 -2.65 -7.11
CA ASN A 51 15.88 -3.65 -6.96
C ASN A 51 16.44 -5.07 -7.18
N TYR A 52 16.63 -5.81 -6.09
CA TYR A 52 17.06 -7.21 -6.15
C TYR A 52 15.92 -8.11 -6.63
N LYS A 53 16.20 -9.09 -7.50
CA LYS A 53 15.13 -9.95 -8.04
C LYS A 53 14.37 -10.77 -6.97
N TYR A 54 15.07 -11.14 -5.89
CA TYR A 54 14.55 -11.99 -4.83
C TYR A 54 15.12 -11.56 -3.47
N THR A 55 14.37 -11.80 -2.39
CA THR A 55 14.81 -11.52 -1.01
C THR A 55 16.10 -12.25 -0.64
N ASN A 56 16.34 -13.45 -1.18
CA ASN A 56 17.60 -14.16 -0.96
C ASN A 56 18.80 -13.43 -1.58
N ASN A 57 18.62 -12.79 -2.75
CA ASN A 57 19.68 -11.99 -3.36
C ASN A 57 19.95 -10.73 -2.54
N LEU A 58 18.90 -10.12 -2.00
CA LEU A 58 19.03 -9.01 -1.05
C LEU A 58 19.79 -9.46 0.21
N ARG A 59 19.44 -10.63 0.78
CA ARG A 59 20.14 -11.20 1.94
C ARG A 59 21.63 -11.34 1.69
N THR A 60 22.01 -12.01 0.61
CA THR A 60 23.43 -12.18 0.23
C THR A 60 24.14 -10.84 0.04
N HIS A 61 23.44 -9.81 -0.46
CA HIS A 61 24.02 -8.48 -0.51
C HIS A 61 24.18 -7.85 0.89
N ILE A 62 23.21 -8.00 1.78
CA ILE A 62 23.29 -7.41 3.12
C ILE A 62 24.45 -8.04 3.91
N GLU A 63 24.69 -9.34 3.75
CA GLU A 63 25.85 -10.05 4.32
C GLU A 63 27.21 -9.52 3.82
N THR A 64 27.24 -8.67 2.78
CA THR A 64 28.47 -8.01 2.34
C THR A 64 28.77 -6.70 3.09
N HIS A 65 27.87 -6.23 3.94
CA HIS A 65 28.14 -5.11 4.84
C HIS A 65 28.83 -5.63 6.09
N ASP A 66 29.93 -4.99 6.48
CA ASP A 66 30.84 -5.50 7.51
C ASP A 66 30.25 -5.49 8.94
N ASP A 67 29.24 -4.65 9.20
CA ASP A 67 28.67 -4.40 10.53
C ASP A 67 27.23 -4.95 10.71
N VAL A 68 26.80 -5.88 9.84
CA VAL A 68 25.41 -6.34 9.82
C VAL A 68 25.32 -7.85 9.90
N SER A 69 24.55 -8.32 10.89
CA SER A 69 24.13 -9.72 11.00
C SER A 69 22.66 -9.86 10.60
N LEU A 70 22.31 -11.00 9.99
CA LEU A 70 20.98 -11.28 9.48
C LEU A 70 20.38 -12.49 10.18
N SER A 71 19.11 -12.33 10.57
CA SER A 71 18.36 -13.39 11.23
C SER A 71 18.33 -14.65 10.36
N ALA A 72 18.33 -15.81 11.03
CA ALA A 72 18.33 -17.11 10.38
C ALA A 72 17.27 -17.15 9.26
N GLY A 73 17.76 -17.29 8.03
CA GLY A 73 16.91 -17.08 6.87
C GLY A 73 15.79 -18.09 6.74
N ASN A 74 14.74 -17.72 5.99
CA ASN A 74 13.71 -18.67 5.57
C ASN A 74 14.38 -19.88 4.90
N VAL A 75 14.41 -21.00 5.63
CA VAL A 75 14.93 -22.28 5.16
C VAL A 75 14.10 -22.65 3.92
N GLY A 76 14.77 -22.88 2.79
CA GLY A 76 14.14 -22.98 1.47
C GLY A 76 12.82 -23.76 1.47
N GLY A 77 11.79 -23.22 0.82
CA GLY A 77 10.45 -23.79 0.83
C GLY A 77 9.37 -22.72 0.62
N ARG A 78 8.10 -23.12 0.68
CA ARG A 78 6.99 -22.15 0.74
C ARG A 78 7.00 -21.48 2.11
N ALA A 79 7.00 -20.14 2.13
CA ALA A 79 6.80 -19.38 3.36
C ALA A 79 5.46 -19.77 4.01
N SER A 80 5.45 -19.86 5.34
CA SER A 80 4.22 -20.12 6.08
C SER A 80 3.27 -18.93 5.94
N GLN A 81 1.96 -19.16 6.10
CA GLN A 81 0.97 -18.09 6.03
C GLN A 81 1.27 -16.98 7.05
N LYS A 82 1.73 -17.36 8.26
CA LYS A 82 2.14 -16.40 9.29
C LYS A 82 3.23 -15.44 8.80
N ILE A 83 4.27 -15.94 8.13
CA ILE A 83 5.34 -15.10 7.56
C ILE A 83 4.79 -14.15 6.49
N ILE A 84 3.87 -14.65 5.66
CA ILE A 84 3.21 -13.85 4.61
C ILE A 84 2.36 -12.75 5.26
N ASP A 85 1.62 -13.05 6.31
CA ASP A 85 0.75 -12.09 7.01
C ASP A 85 1.56 -10.98 7.70
N GLU A 86 2.70 -11.31 8.34
CA GLU A 86 3.59 -10.29 8.91
C GLU A 86 4.18 -9.38 7.82
N ALA A 87 4.60 -9.95 6.68
CA ALA A 87 5.06 -9.16 5.55
C ALA A 87 3.94 -8.25 5.00
N ILE A 88 2.70 -8.73 4.93
CA ILE A 88 1.55 -7.91 4.53
C ILE A 88 1.38 -6.73 5.50
N LYS A 89 1.45 -6.97 6.82
CA LYS A 89 1.35 -5.89 7.82
C LYS A 89 2.46 -4.86 7.62
N PHE A 90 3.70 -5.30 7.42
CA PHE A 90 4.83 -4.41 7.14
C PHE A 90 4.55 -3.52 5.92
N TYR A 91 4.22 -4.11 4.76
CA TYR A 91 3.96 -3.29 3.57
C TYR A 91 2.74 -2.38 3.72
N LYS A 92 1.72 -2.77 4.49
CA LYS A 92 0.59 -1.89 4.78
C LYS A 92 1.02 -0.68 5.62
N ARG A 93 1.91 -0.86 6.62
CA ARG A 93 2.44 0.25 7.44
C ARG A 93 3.18 1.30 6.60
N LEU A 94 3.88 0.90 5.54
CA LEU A 94 4.58 1.83 4.63
C LEU A 94 3.64 2.86 3.97
N TYR A 95 2.36 2.54 3.84
CA TYR A 95 1.34 3.34 3.18
C TYR A 95 0.15 3.71 4.10
N GLY A 96 0.26 3.35 5.38
CA GLY A 96 -0.72 3.66 6.40
C GLY A 96 -0.48 5.08 6.90
N GLY A 97 -0.94 6.08 6.13
CA GLY A 97 -1.04 7.43 6.65
C GLY A 97 -1.89 7.44 7.92
N VAL A 98 -1.24 7.67 9.06
CA VAL A 98 -1.80 7.90 10.41
C VAL A 98 -2.95 6.95 10.77
N GLU A 99 -2.64 5.90 11.54
CA GLU A 99 -3.63 5.16 12.33
C GLU A 99 -4.62 6.16 12.98
N PRO A 100 -5.94 5.95 12.88
CA PRO A 100 -6.89 6.80 13.58
C PRO A 100 -6.69 6.61 15.09
N GLY A 101 -5.84 7.45 15.67
CA GLY A 101 -5.55 7.50 17.08
C GLY A 101 -6.84 7.55 17.86
N THR A 102 -7.03 6.53 18.68
CA THR A 102 -7.95 6.45 19.81
C THR A 102 -7.99 7.78 20.55
N THR A 103 -8.98 8.62 20.22
CA THR A 103 -9.35 9.75 21.07
C THR A 103 -10.68 9.41 21.72
N THR A 104 -10.58 8.75 22.88
CA THR A 104 -11.64 8.69 23.88
C THR A 104 -12.07 10.10 24.23
N THR A 105 -13.29 10.51 23.90
CA THR A 105 -14.04 11.59 24.55
C THR A 105 -15.54 11.38 24.32
N PRO A 106 -16.40 11.58 25.32
CA PRO A 106 -17.71 10.91 25.43
C PRO A 106 -18.85 11.61 24.66
N ALA A 107 -19.92 10.85 24.43
CA ALA A 107 -21.22 11.26 23.89
C ALA A 107 -21.79 12.51 24.57
N PRO A 108 -22.65 13.32 23.91
CA PRO A 108 -24.10 13.03 23.90
C PRO A 108 -24.82 13.57 22.62
N PRO A 109 -26.16 13.77 22.59
CA PRO A 109 -27.13 12.78 22.15
C PRO A 109 -27.92 13.18 20.88
N ALA A 110 -28.61 12.16 20.36
CA ALA A 110 -29.74 12.15 19.44
C ALA A 110 -30.38 13.48 19.00
N SER A 111 -30.58 13.61 17.69
CA SER A 111 -31.84 14.06 17.07
C SER A 111 -31.85 13.76 15.55
N SER A 112 -32.87 13.03 15.10
CA SER A 112 -33.27 12.84 13.69
C SER A 112 -34.66 13.47 13.49
N PRO A 113 -35.28 13.41 12.29
CA PRO A 113 -35.05 14.16 11.04
C PRO A 113 -36.34 14.97 10.66
N PRO A 114 -36.58 15.48 9.42
CA PRO A 114 -36.99 14.64 8.29
C PRO A 114 -36.63 15.10 6.85
N SER A 115 -36.64 14.09 5.96
CA SER A 115 -37.02 13.99 4.54
C SER A 115 -37.31 15.22 3.67
N SER A 116 -36.79 15.18 2.43
CA SER A 116 -37.53 15.47 1.18
C SER A 116 -36.80 14.85 -0.04
N ALA A 117 -37.44 13.87 -0.70
CA ALA A 117 -37.98 13.90 -2.09
C ALA A 117 -36.91 13.89 -3.20
N ILE A 118 -36.58 12.73 -3.78
CA ILE A 118 -37.15 12.10 -5.01
C ILE A 118 -37.02 12.96 -6.28
N SER A 119 -36.13 12.54 -7.18
CA SER A 119 -36.35 12.40 -8.64
C SER A 119 -35.15 11.72 -9.30
N PRO A 120 -35.36 10.81 -10.26
CA PRO A 120 -34.42 10.66 -11.36
C PRO A 120 -35.14 10.68 -12.72
N ALA A 121 -34.67 11.53 -13.63
CA ALA A 121 -34.85 11.34 -15.06
C ALA A 121 -33.69 12.03 -15.78
N ALA A 122 -32.80 11.23 -16.37
CA ALA A 122 -32.17 11.52 -17.66
C ALA A 122 -31.14 10.43 -17.98
N THR A 123 -31.56 9.53 -18.85
CA THR A 123 -30.74 8.69 -19.69
C THR A 123 -29.73 9.57 -20.43
N ALA A 124 -28.44 9.29 -20.32
CA ALA A 124 -27.47 9.83 -21.28
C ALA A 124 -26.33 8.83 -21.48
N VAL A 125 -26.42 8.19 -22.64
CA VAL A 125 -25.39 7.39 -23.30
C VAL A 125 -24.22 8.33 -23.59
N TYR A 126 -23.01 8.01 -23.13
CA TYR A 126 -21.80 8.65 -23.62
C TYR A 126 -20.67 7.64 -23.78
N ASP A 127 -20.21 7.57 -25.02
CA ASP A 127 -19.00 6.89 -25.49
C ASP A 127 -17.73 7.37 -24.75
N PRO A 128 -16.72 6.49 -24.61
CA PRO A 128 -15.46 6.83 -23.95
C PRO A 128 -14.54 7.62 -24.89
N VAL A 129 -14.27 8.88 -24.54
CA VAL A 129 -13.09 9.61 -25.06
C VAL A 129 -11.89 9.24 -24.20
N SER A 130 -11.04 8.37 -24.76
CA SER A 130 -9.64 8.23 -24.36
C SER A 130 -8.84 9.48 -24.76
N PRO A 131 -7.93 9.91 -23.88
CA PRO A 131 -6.61 10.35 -24.32
C PRO A 131 -5.53 9.39 -23.81
N SER A 132 -4.80 8.80 -24.77
CA SER A 132 -3.46 8.21 -24.61
C SER A 132 -2.48 9.29 -24.10
N THR A 133 -1.38 9.05 -23.36
CA THR A 133 -0.23 8.15 -23.55
C THR A 133 0.63 8.38 -22.29
N THR A 134 1.22 7.39 -21.60
CA THR A 134 2.62 6.95 -21.80
C THR A 134 2.92 5.84 -20.77
N GLY A 135 3.36 4.67 -21.23
CA GLY A 135 3.63 3.49 -20.40
C GLY A 135 2.46 2.52 -20.39
N ALA A 136 2.55 1.45 -21.18
CA ALA A 136 1.51 0.42 -21.27
C ALA A 136 1.44 -0.34 -19.93
N SER A 137 0.66 0.19 -18.99
CA SER A 137 0.29 -0.52 -17.79
C SER A 137 -0.57 -1.72 -18.19
N ILE A 138 -0.19 -2.92 -17.74
CA ILE A 138 -0.93 -4.17 -18.01
C ILE A 138 -2.29 -4.17 -17.27
N LEU A 139 -2.44 -3.25 -16.30
CA LEU A 139 -3.63 -3.09 -15.47
C LEU A 139 -4.68 -2.22 -16.18
N PRO A 140 -5.98 -2.51 -16.00
CA PRO A 140 -7.05 -1.64 -16.48
C PRO A 140 -6.97 -0.26 -15.81
N VAL A 141 -7.27 0.81 -16.54
CA VAL A 141 -7.28 2.18 -15.99
C VAL A 141 -8.32 2.31 -14.88
N LEU A 142 -7.96 2.97 -13.78
CA LEU A 142 -8.86 3.24 -12.66
C LEU A 142 -10.07 4.07 -13.14
N PRO A 143 -11.32 3.59 -12.95
CA PRO A 143 -12.49 4.36 -13.30
C PRO A 143 -12.60 5.63 -12.45
N VAL A 144 -12.39 6.79 -13.06
CA VAL A 144 -12.51 8.11 -12.42
C VAL A 144 -13.67 8.90 -13.03
N LYS A 145 -14.23 9.83 -12.25
CA LYS A 145 -15.22 10.81 -12.71
C LYS A 145 -14.53 12.01 -13.37
N LYS A 146 -15.32 12.92 -13.94
CA LYS A 146 -14.84 14.19 -14.51
C LYS A 146 -14.11 15.09 -13.50
N ASP A 147 -14.43 14.96 -12.21
CA ASP A 147 -13.80 15.70 -11.12
C ASP A 147 -12.47 15.07 -10.64
N GLY A 148 -12.00 14.00 -11.27
CA GLY A 148 -10.80 13.26 -10.89
C GLY A 148 -10.98 12.30 -9.72
N THR A 149 -12.15 12.28 -9.06
CA THR A 149 -12.42 11.33 -7.97
C THR A 149 -12.78 9.94 -8.50
N VAL A 150 -12.54 8.90 -7.71
CA VAL A 150 -12.87 7.52 -8.11
C VAL A 150 -14.36 7.37 -8.36
N HIS A 151 -14.68 6.77 -9.50
CA HIS A 151 -16.03 6.34 -9.83
C HIS A 151 -16.34 4.99 -9.15
N VAL A 152 -16.58 5.05 -7.83
CA VAL A 152 -16.76 3.90 -6.91
C VAL A 152 -17.65 2.80 -7.48
N THR A 153 -18.80 3.14 -8.07
CA THR A 153 -19.72 2.16 -8.68
C THR A 153 -19.09 1.35 -9.82
N ASN A 154 -18.31 2.02 -10.68
CA ASN A 154 -17.68 1.39 -11.85
C ASN A 154 -16.46 0.59 -11.41
N MET A 155 -15.68 1.11 -10.47
CA MET A 155 -14.58 0.37 -9.84
C MET A 155 -15.09 -0.93 -9.21
N ARG A 156 -16.17 -0.87 -8.42
CA ARG A 156 -16.81 -2.06 -7.82
C ARG A 156 -17.31 -3.05 -8.89
N ALA A 157 -17.90 -2.56 -9.98
CA ALA A 157 -18.34 -3.42 -11.07
C ALA A 157 -17.16 -4.12 -11.76
N ALA A 158 -16.05 -3.41 -11.99
CA ALA A 158 -14.83 -3.98 -12.56
C ALA A 158 -14.20 -5.03 -11.61
N VAL A 159 -14.11 -4.72 -10.32
CA VAL A 159 -13.63 -5.65 -9.28
C VAL A 159 -14.48 -6.93 -9.23
N ALA A 160 -15.81 -6.80 -9.30
CA ALA A 160 -16.71 -7.95 -9.34
C ALA A 160 -16.53 -8.77 -10.63
N LYS A 161 -16.31 -8.14 -11.78
CA LYS A 161 -15.99 -8.82 -13.05
C LYS A 161 -14.66 -9.58 -12.99
N MET A 162 -13.70 -9.08 -12.21
CA MET A 162 -12.44 -9.77 -11.91
C MET A 162 -12.59 -10.91 -10.89
N GLY A 163 -13.80 -11.16 -10.37
CA GLY A 163 -14.10 -12.27 -9.48
C GLY A 163 -13.90 -11.99 -7.99
N HIS A 164 -13.65 -10.74 -7.60
CA HIS A 164 -13.45 -10.37 -6.20
C HIS A 164 -14.76 -10.00 -5.49
N LYS A 165 -14.87 -10.38 -4.20
CA LYS A 165 -16.00 -10.04 -3.34
C LYS A 165 -15.82 -8.67 -2.72
N ILE A 166 -16.90 -7.88 -2.62
CA ILE A 166 -16.88 -6.54 -2.02
C ILE A 166 -17.69 -6.59 -0.71
N PRO A 167 -17.17 -6.10 0.43
CA PRO A 167 -15.91 -5.35 0.59
C PRO A 167 -14.64 -6.22 0.48
N CYS A 168 -13.49 -5.58 0.18
CA CYS A 168 -12.19 -6.22 0.36
C CYS A 168 -11.91 -6.45 1.86
N GLU A 169 -10.89 -7.26 2.16
CA GLU A 169 -10.54 -7.63 3.53
C GLU A 169 -10.13 -6.43 4.39
N SER A 170 -9.47 -5.43 3.82
CA SER A 170 -9.10 -4.20 4.56
C SER A 170 -10.28 -3.23 4.79
N CYS A 171 -11.42 -3.39 4.10
CA CYS A 171 -12.55 -2.49 4.23
C CYS A 171 -13.62 -3.05 5.16
N SER A 172 -13.95 -2.30 6.20
CA SER A 172 -14.96 -2.71 7.21
C SER A 172 -16.37 -2.90 6.63
N THR A 173 -16.73 -2.14 5.60
CA THR A 173 -18.08 -2.17 5.03
C THR A 173 -18.08 -2.03 3.51
N ARG A 174 -19.13 -2.57 2.88
CA ARG A 174 -19.37 -2.40 1.44
C ARG A 174 -19.46 -0.93 1.04
N THR A 175 -19.98 -0.05 1.90
CA THR A 175 -20.12 1.38 1.61
C THR A 175 -18.80 2.14 1.69
N ALA A 176 -17.88 1.74 2.57
CA ALA A 176 -16.52 2.29 2.67
C ALA A 176 -15.58 1.78 1.57
N CYS A 177 -15.78 0.57 1.07
CA CYS A 177 -14.89 -0.07 0.10
C CYS A 177 -14.80 0.67 -1.25
N CYS A 178 -13.61 0.76 -1.85
CA CYS A 178 -13.31 1.45 -3.11
C CYS A 178 -13.42 2.98 -3.08
N LYS A 179 -13.39 3.61 -1.89
CA LYS A 179 -13.42 5.07 -1.76
C LYS A 179 -12.05 5.68 -1.51
N ASP A 180 -11.26 5.02 -0.67
CA ASP A 180 -9.96 5.52 -0.19
C ASP A 180 -8.84 4.61 -0.71
N ILE A 181 -7.88 5.22 -1.40
CA ILE A 181 -6.71 4.53 -1.95
C ILE A 181 -5.76 4.01 -0.86
N ASN A 182 -5.76 4.64 0.31
CA ASN A 182 -4.90 4.24 1.43
C ASN A 182 -5.48 3.03 2.20
N LEU A 183 -6.79 2.79 2.10
CA LEU A 183 -7.49 1.76 2.86
C LEU A 183 -7.95 0.58 2.00
N CYS A 184 -8.29 0.81 0.73
CA CYS A 184 -8.93 -0.21 -0.09
C CYS A 184 -7.93 -0.99 -0.95
N ASP A 185 -7.87 -2.30 -0.71
CA ASP A 185 -6.99 -3.22 -1.44
C ASP A 185 -7.27 -3.28 -2.94
N PHE A 186 -8.44 -2.83 -3.41
CA PHE A 186 -8.81 -2.96 -4.82
C PHE A 186 -8.11 -1.97 -5.75
N PHE A 187 -7.51 -0.89 -5.23
CA PHE A 187 -6.86 0.13 -6.07
C PHE A 187 -5.68 -0.44 -6.87
N ILE A 188 -5.00 -1.45 -6.35
CA ILE A 188 -3.91 -2.12 -7.07
C ILE A 188 -4.32 -2.85 -8.35
N PHE A 189 -5.59 -3.24 -8.48
CA PHE A 189 -6.05 -3.91 -9.69
C PHE A 189 -6.21 -2.94 -10.86
N PHE A 190 -5.90 -1.67 -10.63
CA PHE A 190 -6.02 -0.63 -11.61
C PHE A 190 -4.69 0.10 -11.80
N ASP A 191 -4.51 0.60 -13.00
CA ASP A 191 -3.57 1.69 -13.23
C ASP A 191 -4.19 2.97 -12.67
N CYS A 192 -3.68 3.38 -11.51
CA CYS A 192 -4.14 4.57 -10.80
C CYS A 192 -3.48 5.87 -11.33
N GLY A 193 -2.56 5.79 -12.30
CA GLY A 193 -1.80 6.95 -12.77
C GLY A 193 -1.09 7.66 -11.62
N ASP A 194 -1.36 8.96 -11.48
CA ASP A 194 -0.84 9.81 -10.40
C ASP A 194 -1.54 9.60 -9.05
N MET A 195 -2.67 8.87 -9.01
CA MET A 195 -3.27 8.47 -7.74
C MET A 195 -2.44 7.34 -7.13
N HIS A 196 -1.80 7.61 -5.99
CA HIS A 196 -1.10 6.61 -5.22
C HIS A 196 -1.39 6.83 -3.73
N PRO A 197 -1.35 5.77 -2.90
CA PRO A 197 -1.44 5.97 -1.46
C PRO A 197 -0.35 6.94 -1.00
N ARG A 198 -0.64 7.66 0.07
CA ARG A 198 0.34 8.53 0.72
C ARG A 198 1.32 7.64 1.46
N ALA A 199 2.60 7.72 1.11
CA ALA A 199 3.66 7.11 1.91
C ALA A 199 3.56 7.63 3.35
N ALA A 200 3.74 6.75 4.34
CA ALA A 200 3.89 7.18 5.71
C ALA A 200 5.10 8.12 5.79
N ILE A 201 4.90 9.32 6.36
CA ILE A 201 6.01 10.24 6.59
C ILE A 201 6.72 9.73 7.84
N VAL A 202 7.96 9.27 7.67
CA VAL A 202 8.87 9.05 8.78
C VAL A 202 9.41 10.44 9.11
N GLU A 203 8.91 11.06 10.17
CA GLU A 203 9.52 12.31 10.65
C GLU A 203 10.90 11.95 11.22
N PRO A 204 11.99 12.52 10.69
CA PRO A 204 13.30 12.31 11.27
C PRO A 204 13.30 12.90 12.69
N GLU A 205 13.68 12.10 13.68
CA GLU A 205 13.92 12.60 15.03
C GLU A 205 15.05 13.63 14.94
N GLU A 206 14.75 14.91 15.17
CA GLU A 206 15.78 15.94 15.32
C GLU A 206 16.60 15.58 16.56
N GLU A 207 17.83 15.09 16.34
CA GLU A 207 18.82 14.93 17.39
C GLU A 207 19.08 16.29 18.04
N GLY A 208 18.55 16.46 19.24
CA GLY A 208 18.80 17.62 20.08
C GLY A 208 20.27 17.69 20.46
N GLU A 209 21.02 18.50 19.73
CA GLU A 209 22.37 18.92 20.08
C GLU A 209 22.32 19.76 21.37
N THR A 210 22.51 19.12 22.53
CA THR A 210 22.75 19.82 23.79
C THR A 210 24.22 20.23 23.83
N ALA A 211 24.45 21.54 23.68
CA ALA A 211 25.72 22.22 23.88
C ALA A 211 26.23 22.16 25.32
#